data_AF-A0A538DZA4-F1
#
_entry.id   AF-A0A538DZA4-F1
#
_cell.length_a   1.000
_cell.length_b   1.000
_cell.length_c   1.000
_cell.angle_alpha   90.00
_cell.angle_beta   90.00
_cell.angle_gamma   90.00
#
_symmetry.space_group_name_H-M   'P 1'
#
loop_
_entity.id
_entity.type
_entity.pdbx_description
1 polymer ?
#
loop_
_entity_poly.entity_id
_entity_poly.type
_entity_poly.pdbx_seq_one_letter_code
_entity_poly.pdbx_strand_id
1 'polypeptide(L)' 'MEEARAVLERLVRIERLRREGALPEVLLDELRALLCEAEEWSRVEGGDAGERAVAGLRDALARDMIEV' A
#
# COMPACT_ATOMS: atom_id res chain seq x y z
N MET A 1 2.03 -8.82 -15.92
CA MET A 1 2.80 -9.15 -14.68
C MET A 1 3.95 -8.16 -14.49
N GLU A 2 3.80 -6.92 -14.96
CA GLU A 2 4.66 -5.77 -14.61
C GLU A 2 4.19 -5.17 -13.27
N GLU A 3 2.89 -5.30 -12.99
CA GLU A 3 2.15 -4.87 -11.82
C GLU A 3 2.67 -5.54 -10.54
N ALA A 4 2.77 -6.87 -10.56
CA ALA A 4 3.32 -7.64 -9.43
C ALA A 4 4.78 -7.26 -9.13
N ARG A 5 5.57 -6.92 -10.16
CA ARG A 5 6.95 -6.48 -9.99
C ARG A 5 7.02 -5.08 -9.39
N ALA A 6 6.19 -4.15 -9.87
CA ALA A 6 6.09 -2.79 -9.34
C ALA A 6 5.72 -2.80 -7.85
N VAL A 7 4.79 -3.66 -7.42
CA VAL A 7 4.44 -3.85 -6.01
C VAL A 7 5.65 -4.29 -5.18
N LEU A 8 6.36 -5.33 -5.63
CA LEU A 8 7.52 -5.86 -4.89
C LEU A 8 8.63 -4.81 -4.75
N GLU A 9 8.90 -4.04 -5.81
CA GLU A 9 9.89 -2.96 -5.78
C GLU A 9 9.50 -1.85 -4.81
N ARG A 10 8.20 -1.50 -4.74
CA ARG A 10 7.68 -0.53 -3.78
C ARG A 10 7.79 -1.03 -2.34
N LEU A 11 7.46 -2.30 -2.07
CA LEU A 11 7.59 -2.89 -0.74
C LEU A 11 9.04 -2.91 -0.27
N VAL A 12 9.98 -3.23 -1.15
CA VAL A 12 11.42 -3.15 -0.85
C VAL A 12 11.83 -1.71 -0.52
N ARG A 13 11.31 -0.72 -1.23
CA ARG A 13 11.56 0.70 -0.96
C ARG A 13 11.01 1.14 0.40
N ILE A 14 9.77 0.76 0.74
CA ILE A 14 9.16 1.05 2.04
C ILE A 14 9.99 0.46 3.18
N GLU A 15 10.39 -0.81 3.05
CA GLU A 15 11.23 -1.48 4.06
C GLU A 15 12.60 -0.79 4.20
N ARG A 16 13.19 -0.31 3.10
CA ARG A 16 14.43 0.47 3.13
C ARG A 16 14.25 1.79 3.88
N LEU A 17 13.23 2.57 3.53
CA LEU A 17 12.91 3.84 4.17
C LEU A 17 12.67 3.67 5.68
N ARG A 18 11.99 2.58 6.07
CA ARG A 18 11.75 2.25 7.47
C ARG A 18 13.05 1.99 8.22
N ARG A 19 13.99 1.24 7.63
CA ARG A 19 15.32 0.99 8.22
C ARG A 19 16.19 2.24 8.28
N GLU A 20 16.05 3.13 7.31
CA GLU A 20 16.75 4.41 7.26
C GLU A 20 16.19 5.45 8.25
N GLY A 21 15.11 5.11 8.99
CA GLY A 21 14.48 6.02 9.94
C GLY A 21 13.77 7.19 9.26
N ALA A 22 13.25 6.97 8.05
CA ALA A 22 12.46 7.97 7.33
C ALA A 22 11.28 8.44 8.19
N LEU A 23 10.90 9.71 8.01
CA LEU A 23 9.76 10.28 8.71
C LEU A 23 8.51 9.43 8.44
N PRO A 24 7.64 9.21 9.44
CA PRO A 24 6.41 8.42 9.27
C PRO A 24 5.57 8.88 8.08
N GLU A 25 5.56 10.18 7.81
CA GLU A 25 4.87 10.83 6.69
C GLU A 25 5.28 10.26 5.34
N VAL A 26 6.59 10.03 5.16
CA VAL A 26 7.18 9.49 3.92
C VAL A 26 6.77 8.04 3.72
N LEU A 27 6.72 7.24 4.79
CA LEU A 27 6.25 5.86 4.73
C LEU A 27 4.74 5.78 4.42
N LEU A 28 3.95 6.66 5.05
CA LEU A 28 2.52 6.74 4.83
C LEU A 28 2.18 7.16 3.39
N ASP A 29 2.97 8.04 2.77
CA ASP A 29 2.76 8.43 1.37
C ASP A 29 3.02 7.27 0.40
N GLU A 30 4.07 6.48 0.62
CA GLU A 30 4.36 5.28 -0.18
C GLU A 30 3.25 4.23 -0.02
N LEU A 31 2.73 4.04 1.20
CA LEU A 31 1.61 3.13 1.48
C LEU A 31 0.30 3.61 0.85
N ARG A 32 0.00 4.92 0.90
CA ARG A 32 -1.16 5.52 0.23
C ARG A 32 -1.13 5.30 -1.28
N ALA A 33 0.03 5.53 -1.90
CA ALA A 33 0.20 5.30 -3.33
C ALA A 33 -0.03 3.83 -3.70
N LEU A 34 0.53 2.90 -2.93
CA LEU A 34 0.33 1.46 -3.14
C LEU A 34 -1.13 1.04 -3.01
N LEU A 35 -1.86 1.62 -2.06
CA LEU A 35 -3.29 1.39 -1.87
C LEU A 35 -4.10 1.88 -3.08
N CYS A 36 -3.84 3.08 -3.60
CA CYS A 36 -4.51 3.60 -4.80
C CYS A 36 -4.30 2.68 -6.01
N GLU A 37 -3.07 2.20 -6.23
CA GLU A 37 -2.75 1.27 -7.32
C GLU A 37 -3.51 -0.05 -7.18
N ALA A 38 -3.57 -0.61 -5.95
CA ALA A 38 -4.33 -1.82 -5.66
C ALA A 38 -5.84 -1.63 -5.89
N GLU A 39 -6.37 -0.45 -5.55
CA GLU A 39 -7.77 -0.09 -5.80
C GLU A 39 -8.11 0.01 -7.28
N GLU A 40 -7.21 0.56 -8.09
CA GLU A 40 -7.38 0.65 -9.54
C GLU A 40 -7.37 -0.75 -10.16
N TRP A 41 -6.42 -1.60 -9.79
CA TRP A 41 -6.37 -2.97 -10.31
C TRP A 41 -7.54 -3.82 -9.83
N SER A 42 -7.96 -3.67 -8.57
CA SER A 42 -9.15 -4.34 -8.05
C SER A 42 -10.40 -3.99 -8.87
N ARG A 43 -10.56 -2.73 -9.26
CA ARG A 43 -11.69 -2.27 -10.07
C ARG A 43 -11.69 -2.83 -11.49
N VAL A 44 -10.51 -3.08 -12.05
CA VAL A 44 -10.34 -3.57 -13.42
C VAL A 44 -10.37 -5.11 -13.50
N GLU A 45 -9.75 -5.80 -12.55
CA GLU A 45 -9.50 -7.25 -12.63
C GLU A 45 -9.98 -8.05 -11.40
N GLY A 46 -10.24 -7.40 -10.26
CA GLY A 46 -10.27 -8.08 -8.96
C GLY A 46 -11.62 -8.65 -8.51
N GLY A 47 -12.73 -8.11 -9.01
CA GLY A 47 -14.07 -8.44 -8.50
C GLY A 47 -14.13 -8.37 -6.95
N ASP A 48 -14.98 -9.19 -6.33
CA ASP A 48 -15.16 -9.19 -4.86
C ASP A 48 -13.88 -9.48 -4.06
N ALA A 49 -12.93 -10.24 -4.63
CA ALA A 49 -11.70 -10.59 -3.93
C ALA A 49 -10.72 -9.41 -3.87
N GLY A 50 -10.63 -8.64 -4.96
CA GLY A 50 -9.86 -7.40 -4.99
C GLY A 50 -10.44 -6.36 -4.01
N GLU A 51 -11.77 -6.20 -3.98
CA GLU A 51 -12.40 -5.21 -3.11
C GLU A 51 -12.13 -5.49 -1.63
N ARG A 52 -12.13 -6.76 -1.23
CA ARG A 52 -11.78 -7.17 0.15
C ARG A 52 -10.31 -6.89 0.48
N ALA A 53 -9.39 -7.11 -0.45
CA ALA A 53 -7.97 -6.81 -0.23
C ALA A 53 -7.73 -5.31 -0.04
N VAL A 54 -8.36 -4.49 -0.89
CA VAL A 54 -8.38 -3.02 -0.77
C VAL A 54 -8.93 -2.57 0.58
N ALA A 55 -10.07 -3.13 1.02
CA ALA A 55 -10.68 -2.78 2.29
C ALA A 55 -9.75 -3.09 3.47
N GLY A 56 -9.06 -4.24 3.45
CA GLY A 56 -8.08 -4.59 4.48
C GLY A 56 -6.89 -3.63 4.53
N LEU A 57 -6.41 -3.17 3.37
CA LEU A 57 -5.33 -2.18 3.29
C LEU A 57 -5.76 -0.80 3.81
N ARG A 58 -6.99 -0.36 3.49
CA ARG A 58 -7.57 0.87 4.05
C ARG A 58 -7.69 0.82 5.56
N ASP A 59 -8.17 -0.30 6.10
CA ASP A 59 -8.31 -0.49 7.55
C ASP A 59 -6.95 -0.47 8.26
N ALA A 60 -5.93 -1.10 7.67
CA ALA A 60 -4.58 -1.07 8.21
C ALA A 60 -4.01 0.36 8.22
N LEU A 61 -4.17 1.09 7.11
CA LEU A 61 -3.71 2.48 7.00
C LEU A 61 -4.44 3.40 7.99
N ALA A 62 -5.74 3.22 8.18
CA ALA A 62 -6.53 4.00 9.12
C ALA A 62 -6.13 3.77 10.58
N ARG A 63 -5.72 2.54 10.95
CA ARG A 63 -5.22 2.22 12.29
C ARG A 63 -3.88 2.89 12.56
N ASP A 64 -2.95 2.85 11.61
CA ASP A 64 -1.65 3.51 11.74
C ASP A 64 -1.76 5.04 11.87
N MET A 65 -2.79 5.66 11.30
CA MET A 65 -3.07 7.10 11.46
C MET A 65 -3.65 7.48 12.83
N ILE A 66 -4.20 6.53 13.59
CA ILE A 66 -4.83 6.78 14.90
C ILE A 66 -3.83 6.58 16.06
N GLU A 67 -2.75 5.83 15.85
CA GLU A 67 -1.71 5.57 16.86
C GLU A 67 -0.57 6.61 16.89
N VAL A 68 -0.67 7.72 16.14
CA VAL A 68 0.32 8.84 16.12
C VAL A 68 -0.14 10.02 16.96
#